data_AF-A0AAU4BD55-F1
#
_entry.id   AF-A0AAU4BD55-F1
#
_cell.length_a   1.000
_cell.length_b   1.000
_cell.length_c   1.000
_cell.angle_alpha   90.00
_cell.angle_beta   90.00
_cell.angle_gamma   90.00
#
_symmetry.space_group_name_H-M   'P 1'
#
loop_
_entity.id
_entity.type
_entity.pdbx_description
1 polymer ?
#
loop_
_entity_poly.entity_id
_entity_poly.type
_entity_poly.pdbx_seq_one_letter_code
_entity_poly.pdbx_strand_id
1 'polypeptide(L)'
;MNVTTPHHWTKRFPTPASCQAAAAHHHWLTELGTPVPQLHTTTARHLVFDYVTGRHAEPHDLPHLAELLGRLHNRAYTTELHSARLDRPHTTPNGLTIPDFVTTRTRAINHLLSQGTAPLPPLTTTQTIRAIEAAAGDQPSFYKDCNPRNFLIAHETPTGCVLLDFDVLTLAPAGYDLAKLIVTLTMTHGPLPTSTAQAALTTYNTSLTAKTTDLRPVLWNTLMTWADIHHILTSPYLGRNGYRHLWSGTTTPEPEQLSPFHPSGLVMEGEDGLHDGGAAAG
;
A
#
# COMPACT_ATOMS: atom_id res chain seq x y z
N MET A 1 -38.59 -2.51 -13.85
CA MET A 1 -37.24 -2.02 -13.52
C MET A 1 -37.20 -1.86 -12.02
N ASN A 2 -36.48 -2.73 -11.30
CA ASN A 2 -36.31 -2.57 -9.87
C ASN A 2 -35.33 -1.43 -9.64
N VAL A 3 -35.84 -0.29 -9.18
CA VAL A 3 -35.00 0.78 -8.65
C VAL A 3 -34.50 0.28 -7.30
N THR A 4 -33.33 -0.34 -7.26
CA THR A 4 -32.62 -0.58 -6.02
C THR A 4 -32.31 0.79 -5.42
N THR A 5 -32.96 1.10 -4.30
CA THR A 5 -32.64 2.30 -3.51
C THR A 5 -31.15 2.25 -3.20
N PRO A 6 -30.38 3.33 -3.47
CA PRO A 6 -28.97 3.34 -3.12
C PRO A 6 -28.86 3.10 -1.62
N HIS A 7 -28.14 2.04 -1.25
CA HIS A 7 -27.77 1.84 0.15
C HIS A 7 -26.75 2.92 0.50
N HIS A 8 -26.99 3.65 1.59
CA HIS A 8 -26.09 4.68 2.08
C HIS A 8 -25.35 4.21 3.33
N TRP A 9 -24.14 4.70 3.51
CA TRP A 9 -23.36 4.53 4.72
C TRP A 9 -23.09 5.87 5.41
N THR A 10 -23.37 5.96 6.70
CA THR A 10 -23.18 7.18 7.49
C THR A 10 -21.99 7.05 8.42
N LYS A 11 -20.96 7.88 8.23
CA LYS A 11 -19.83 8.02 9.15
C LYS A 11 -20.12 9.11 10.18
N ARG A 12 -20.02 8.78 11.47
CA ARG A 12 -20.15 9.74 12.57
C ARG A 12 -18.77 10.20 13.05
N PHE A 13 -18.65 11.49 13.28
CA PHE A 13 -17.43 12.12 13.77
C PHE A 13 -17.59 12.65 15.21
N PRO A 14 -16.51 12.60 16.03
CA PRO A 14 -16.56 13.06 17.40
C PRO A 14 -16.75 14.58 17.49
N THR A 15 -16.22 15.35 16.53
CA THR A 15 -16.30 16.81 16.53
C THR A 15 -16.69 17.34 15.14
N PRO A 16 -17.26 18.57 15.06
CA PRO A 16 -17.51 19.20 13.78
C PRO A 16 -16.24 19.47 12.97
N ALA A 17 -15.15 19.83 13.65
CA ALA A 17 -13.86 20.07 13.01
C ALA A 17 -13.33 18.81 12.30
N SER A 18 -13.43 17.62 12.91
CA SER A 18 -12.98 16.39 12.25
C SER A 18 -13.90 15.98 11.09
N CYS A 19 -15.22 16.24 11.21
CA CYS A 19 -16.16 16.02 10.11
C CYS A 19 -15.86 16.92 8.90
N GLN A 20 -15.59 18.20 9.16
CA GLN A 20 -15.25 19.16 8.13
C GLN A 20 -13.91 18.83 7.46
N ALA A 21 -12.90 18.45 8.25
CA ALA A 21 -11.60 18.02 7.71
C ALA A 21 -11.76 16.79 6.80
N ALA A 22 -12.50 15.76 7.23
CA ALA A 22 -12.73 14.57 6.41
C ALA A 22 -13.51 14.88 5.12
N ALA A 23 -14.48 15.81 5.14
CA ALA A 23 -15.16 16.27 3.94
C ALA A 23 -14.21 17.01 2.98
N ALA A 24 -13.31 17.84 3.51
CA ALA A 24 -12.31 18.54 2.70
C ALA A 24 -11.29 17.57 2.09
N HIS A 25 -10.84 16.56 2.84
CA HIS A 25 -9.98 15.50 2.30
C HIS A 25 -10.67 14.70 1.21
N HIS A 26 -11.95 14.33 1.41
CA HIS A 26 -12.76 13.64 0.39
C HIS A 26 -12.83 14.44 -0.91
N HIS A 27 -13.14 15.73 -0.80
CA HIS A 27 -13.25 16.61 -1.95
C HIS A 27 -11.93 16.69 -2.72
N TRP A 28 -10.82 16.95 -2.01
CA TRP A 28 -9.49 17.02 -2.61
C TRP A 28 -9.07 15.71 -3.28
N LEU A 29 -9.30 14.56 -2.63
CA LEU A 29 -9.04 13.24 -3.22
C LEU A 29 -9.88 12.99 -4.48
N THR A 30 -11.14 13.44 -4.48
CA THR A 30 -12.03 13.34 -5.64
C THR A 30 -11.50 14.18 -6.82
N GLU A 31 -11.01 15.40 -6.57
CA GLU A 31 -10.39 16.26 -7.60
C GLU A 31 -9.13 15.63 -8.22
N LEU A 32 -8.39 14.83 -7.43
CA LEU A 32 -7.26 14.03 -7.92
C LEU A 32 -7.67 12.80 -8.73
N GLY A 33 -8.97 12.48 -8.81
CA GLY A 33 -9.48 11.27 -9.46
C GLY A 33 -9.31 10.01 -8.62
N THR A 34 -9.19 10.17 -7.30
CA THR A 34 -9.13 9.03 -6.37
C THR A 34 -10.49 8.33 -6.36
N PRO A 35 -10.55 6.99 -6.49
CA PRO A 35 -11.81 6.27 -6.40
C PRO A 35 -12.25 6.20 -4.93
N VAL A 36 -12.94 7.23 -4.46
CA VAL A 36 -13.58 7.28 -3.13
C VAL A 36 -15.10 7.13 -3.29
N PRO A 37 -15.84 6.64 -2.26
CA PRO A 37 -17.30 6.61 -2.32
C PRO A 37 -17.87 8.01 -2.56
N GLN A 38 -18.96 8.12 -3.34
CA GLN A 38 -19.65 9.40 -3.56
C GLN A 38 -20.12 9.95 -2.21
N LEU A 39 -19.83 11.22 -1.92
CA LEU A 39 -20.35 11.94 -0.75
C LEU A 39 -21.67 12.63 -1.12
N HIS A 40 -22.74 12.27 -0.43
CA HIS A 40 -24.09 12.81 -0.66
C HIS A 40 -24.47 13.92 0.29
N THR A 41 -24.07 13.80 1.56
CA THR A 41 -24.50 14.74 2.60
C THR A 41 -23.39 14.97 3.60
N THR A 42 -23.16 16.25 3.88
CA THR A 42 -22.30 16.72 4.96
C THR A 42 -23.15 17.46 5.98
N THR A 43 -23.11 17.02 7.22
CA THR A 43 -23.74 17.71 8.37
C THR A 43 -22.66 18.13 9.35
N ALA A 44 -23.06 18.75 10.47
CA ALA A 44 -22.11 19.16 11.51
C ALA A 44 -21.26 18.00 12.08
N ARG A 45 -21.72 16.74 12.06
CA ARG A 45 -20.97 15.60 12.63
C ARG A 45 -21.13 14.28 11.86
N HIS A 46 -21.70 14.32 10.67
CA HIS A 46 -21.92 13.13 9.85
C HIS A 46 -21.60 13.40 8.40
N LEU A 47 -21.00 12.41 7.76
CA LEU A 47 -20.86 12.30 6.32
C LEU A 47 -21.64 11.08 5.84
N VAL A 48 -22.43 11.24 4.78
CA VAL A 48 -23.23 10.16 4.18
C VAL A 48 -22.69 9.85 2.79
N PHE A 49 -22.32 8.59 2.59
CA PHE A 49 -21.70 8.11 1.35
C PHE A 49 -22.56 7.04 0.67
N ASP A 50 -22.27 6.78 -0.60
CA ASP A 50 -22.63 5.50 -1.22
C ASP A 50 -22.10 4.33 -0.39
N TYR A 51 -22.95 3.33 -0.19
CA TYR A 51 -22.52 2.03 0.30
C TYR A 51 -21.82 1.27 -0.83
N VAL A 52 -20.56 0.91 -0.61
CA VAL A 52 -19.77 0.14 -1.56
C VAL A 52 -19.68 -1.30 -1.10
N THR A 53 -20.13 -2.23 -1.94
CA THR A 53 -19.95 -3.66 -1.71
C THR A 53 -18.61 -4.09 -2.27
N GLY A 54 -17.81 -4.79 -1.47
CA GLY A 54 -16.51 -5.31 -1.88
C GLY A 54 -15.83 -6.07 -0.74
N ARG A 55 -14.72 -6.73 -1.07
CA ARG A 55 -13.85 -7.37 -0.06
C ARG A 55 -12.70 -6.43 0.29
N HIS A 56 -12.14 -6.56 1.48
CA HIS A 56 -10.90 -5.86 1.81
C HIS A 56 -9.73 -6.38 0.98
N ALA A 57 -8.69 -5.55 0.86
CA ALA A 57 -7.49 -5.94 0.13
C ALA A 57 -6.77 -7.13 0.78
N GLU A 58 -6.24 -8.00 -0.07
CA GLU A 58 -5.47 -9.18 0.28
C GLU A 58 -4.08 -9.12 -0.39
N PRO A 59 -3.12 -9.98 0.00
CA PRO A 59 -1.76 -9.97 -0.55
C PRO A 59 -1.67 -9.94 -2.08
N HIS A 60 -2.53 -10.67 -2.80
CA HIS A 60 -2.51 -10.72 -4.26
C HIS A 60 -2.98 -9.44 -4.95
N ASP A 61 -3.65 -8.53 -4.22
CA ASP A 61 -4.08 -7.23 -4.76
C ASP A 61 -2.95 -6.20 -4.77
N LEU A 62 -1.83 -6.47 -4.07
CA LEU A 62 -0.75 -5.51 -3.86
C LEU A 62 -0.23 -4.87 -5.16
N PRO A 63 -0.01 -5.60 -6.29
CA PRO A 63 0.42 -4.96 -7.53
C PRO A 63 -0.57 -3.92 -8.07
N HIS A 64 -1.87 -4.23 -8.07
CA HIS A 64 -2.91 -3.31 -8.53
C HIS A 64 -2.99 -2.07 -7.64
N LEU A 65 -2.90 -2.26 -6.33
CA LEU A 65 -2.90 -1.16 -5.36
C LEU A 65 -1.63 -0.30 -5.47
N ALA A 66 -0.48 -0.91 -5.73
CA ALA A 66 0.77 -0.20 -5.96
C ALA A 66 0.70 0.67 -7.23
N GLU A 67 0.10 0.17 -8.30
CA GLU A 67 -0.17 0.95 -9.51
C GLU A 67 -1.06 2.16 -9.21
N LEU A 68 -2.17 1.95 -8.51
CA LEU A 68 -3.11 3.00 -8.13
C LEU A 68 -2.42 4.09 -7.29
N LEU A 69 -1.67 3.70 -6.25
CA LEU A 69 -0.93 4.65 -5.42
C LEU A 69 0.09 5.45 -6.25
N GLY A 70 0.82 4.79 -7.16
CA GLY A 70 1.77 5.47 -8.04
C GLY A 70 1.09 6.53 -8.92
N ARG A 71 -0.05 6.20 -9.53
CA ARG A 71 -0.84 7.15 -10.34
C ARG A 71 -1.37 8.32 -9.52
N LEU A 72 -1.89 8.07 -8.32
CA LEU A 72 -2.42 9.13 -7.45
C LEU A 72 -1.33 10.07 -6.98
N HIS A 73 -0.16 9.55 -6.59
CA HIS A 73 0.97 10.36 -6.18
C HIS A 73 1.55 11.18 -7.33
N ASN A 74 1.66 10.59 -8.52
CA ASN A 74 2.03 11.32 -9.74
C ASN A 74 1.05 12.47 -10.02
N ARG A 75 -0.25 12.20 -9.95
CA ARG A 75 -1.30 13.19 -10.18
C ARG A 75 -1.26 14.31 -9.15
N ALA A 76 -1.11 13.99 -7.87
CA ALA A 76 -1.01 14.99 -6.79
C ALA A 76 0.23 15.88 -6.98
N TYR A 77 1.39 15.29 -7.28
CA TYR A 77 2.62 16.03 -7.56
C TYR A 77 2.47 16.98 -8.75
N THR A 78 2.04 16.46 -9.89
CA THR A 78 1.91 17.23 -11.14
C THR A 78 0.83 18.31 -11.07
N THR A 79 -0.21 18.11 -10.26
CA THR A 79 -1.30 19.09 -10.11
C THR A 79 -0.92 20.22 -9.16
N GLU A 80 -0.30 19.92 -8.01
CA GLU A 80 -0.03 20.95 -7.00
C GLU A 80 1.14 20.66 -6.04
N LEU A 81 1.37 19.40 -5.68
CA LEU A 81 2.32 19.08 -4.61
C LEU A 81 3.78 19.27 -5.01
N HIS A 82 4.13 19.45 -6.29
CA HIS A 82 5.50 19.74 -6.74
C HIS A 82 6.13 20.97 -6.04
N SER A 83 5.32 21.89 -5.54
CA SER A 83 5.75 23.08 -4.78
C SER A 83 5.81 22.87 -3.26
N ALA A 84 5.30 21.75 -2.76
CA ALA A 84 5.24 21.45 -1.34
C ALA A 84 6.62 21.08 -0.78
N ARG A 85 6.76 21.22 0.54
CA ARG A 85 7.93 20.75 1.29
C ARG A 85 7.48 19.90 2.45
N LEU A 86 8.21 18.82 2.72
CA LEU A 86 7.82 17.84 3.73
C LEU A 86 8.01 18.32 5.17
N ASP A 87 8.66 19.47 5.37
CA ASP A 87 8.95 20.11 6.66
C ASP A 87 8.02 21.28 7.03
N ARG A 88 7.00 21.56 6.21
CA ARG A 88 6.02 22.63 6.47
C ARG A 88 4.63 22.26 5.93
N PRO A 89 3.54 22.75 6.55
CA PRO A 89 2.21 22.51 6.02
C PRO A 89 2.07 23.08 4.60
N HIS A 90 1.25 22.43 3.78
CA HIS A 90 0.90 22.89 2.44
C HIS A 90 -0.57 23.28 2.40
N THR A 91 -0.87 24.49 1.92
CA THR A 91 -2.24 24.92 1.67
C THR A 91 -2.51 24.82 0.18
N THR A 92 -3.46 23.95 -0.18
CA THR A 92 -3.94 23.75 -1.54
C THR A 92 -4.69 24.98 -2.05
N PRO A 93 -4.90 25.14 -3.37
CA PRO A 93 -5.64 26.29 -3.93
C PRO A 93 -7.07 26.42 -3.42
N ASN A 94 -7.72 25.31 -3.01
CA ASN A 94 -9.08 25.31 -2.47
C ASN A 94 -9.12 25.57 -0.94
N GLY A 95 -7.98 25.84 -0.32
CA GLY A 95 -7.86 26.21 1.09
C GLY A 95 -7.69 25.04 2.06
N LEU A 96 -7.65 23.78 1.59
CA LEU A 96 -7.28 22.66 2.45
C LEU A 96 -5.81 22.78 2.87
N THR A 97 -5.55 22.78 4.19
CA THR A 97 -4.20 22.69 4.75
C THR A 97 -3.86 21.23 5.04
N ILE A 98 -2.86 20.72 4.34
CA ILE A 98 -2.26 19.39 4.54
C ILE A 98 -1.08 19.55 5.52
N PRO A 99 -1.12 18.91 6.70
CA PRO A 99 -0.04 18.95 7.68
C PRO A 99 1.29 18.40 7.12
N ASP A 100 2.40 18.90 7.65
CA ASP A 100 3.73 18.46 7.25
C ASP A 100 4.07 17.05 7.74
N PHE A 101 5.01 16.41 7.04
CA PHE A 101 5.47 15.06 7.36
C PHE A 101 6.37 15.04 8.60
N VAL A 102 7.41 15.89 8.60
CA VAL A 102 8.51 15.83 9.57
C VAL A 102 8.01 16.01 11.01
N THR A 103 7.29 17.10 11.28
CA THR A 103 6.76 17.41 12.61
C THR A 103 5.76 16.36 13.06
N THR A 104 4.84 15.97 12.17
CA THR A 104 3.78 15.00 12.49
C THR A 104 4.37 13.63 12.83
N ARG A 105 5.32 13.15 12.03
CA ARG A 105 5.93 11.82 12.25
C ARG A 105 6.91 11.79 13.41
N THR A 106 7.74 12.82 13.57
CA THR A 106 8.65 12.92 14.74
C THR A 106 7.85 12.89 16.04
N ARG A 107 6.74 13.64 16.12
CA ARG A 107 5.86 13.61 17.30
C ARG A 107 5.29 12.22 17.57
N ALA A 108 4.77 11.56 16.55
CA ALA A 108 4.19 10.23 16.68
C ALA A 108 5.23 9.19 17.14
N ILE A 109 6.42 9.20 16.53
CA ILE A 109 7.52 8.29 16.89
C ILE A 109 8.00 8.53 18.32
N ASN A 110 8.28 9.78 18.69
CA ASN A 110 8.72 10.12 20.05
C ASN A 110 7.69 9.67 21.08
N HIS A 111 6.40 9.88 20.80
CA HIS A 111 5.34 9.41 21.67
C HIS A 111 5.39 7.88 21.83
N LEU A 112 5.35 7.11 20.74
CA LEU A 112 5.29 5.64 20.82
C LEU A 112 6.53 5.00 21.46
N LEU A 113 7.72 5.51 21.13
CA LEU A 113 8.98 4.99 21.66
C LEU A 113 9.17 5.37 23.14
N SER A 114 8.70 6.54 23.57
CA SER A 114 8.68 6.89 25.00
C SER A 114 7.80 5.95 25.84
N GLN A 115 6.79 5.35 25.23
CA GLN A 115 5.87 4.41 25.89
C GLN A 115 6.34 2.95 25.79
N GLY A 116 7.44 2.65 25.09
CA GLY A 116 7.95 1.27 24.92
C GLY A 116 7.00 0.33 24.17
N THR A 117 6.09 0.89 23.36
CA THR A 117 4.97 0.15 22.75
C THR A 117 5.30 -0.65 21.48
N ALA A 118 6.50 -0.47 20.92
CA ALA A 118 6.97 -1.23 19.75
C ALA A 118 7.88 -2.38 20.20
N PRO A 119 7.45 -3.65 20.08
CA PRO A 119 8.32 -4.78 20.36
C PRO A 119 9.39 -4.87 19.26
N LEU A 120 10.66 -4.98 19.66
CA LEU A 120 11.80 -5.24 18.76
C LEU A 120 11.85 -4.32 17.53
N PRO A 121 11.95 -2.98 17.71
CA PRO A 121 11.96 -2.07 16.58
C PRO A 121 13.22 -2.30 15.71
N PRO A 122 13.07 -2.40 14.37
CA PRO A 122 14.20 -2.62 13.46
C PRO A 122 15.13 -1.40 13.38
N LEU A 123 14.64 -0.22 13.77
CA LEU A 123 15.39 1.03 13.83
C LEU A 123 15.34 1.59 15.25
N THR A 124 16.47 2.14 15.70
CA THR A 124 16.53 2.95 16.92
C THR A 124 15.74 4.26 16.74
N THR A 125 15.39 4.93 17.86
CA THR A 125 14.81 6.28 17.84
C THR A 125 15.65 7.23 17.00
N THR A 126 16.97 7.26 17.22
CA THR A 126 17.88 8.17 16.51
C THR A 126 17.93 7.89 15.01
N GLN A 127 17.95 6.62 14.60
CA GLN A 127 17.89 6.26 13.17
C GLN A 127 16.55 6.67 12.54
N THR A 128 15.46 6.44 13.26
CA THR A 128 14.10 6.78 12.81
C THR A 128 13.94 8.28 12.61
N ILE A 129 14.32 9.08 13.60
CA ILE A 129 14.23 10.55 13.53
C ILE A 129 15.13 11.08 12.41
N ARG A 130 16.37 10.59 12.30
CA ARG A 130 17.27 10.99 11.21
C ARG A 130 16.68 10.70 9.83
N ALA A 131 16.04 9.55 9.64
CA ALA A 131 15.38 9.21 8.39
C ALA A 131 14.20 10.14 8.08
N ILE A 132 13.39 10.50 9.09
CA ILE A 132 12.28 11.44 8.94
C ILE A 132 12.79 12.85 8.59
N GLU A 133 13.81 13.34 9.27
CA GLU A 133 14.39 14.66 9.02
C GLU A 133 15.07 14.74 7.65
N ALA A 134 15.77 13.69 7.23
CA ALA A 134 16.39 13.62 5.90
C ALA A 134 15.36 13.71 4.77
N ALA A 135 14.13 13.24 4.99
CA ALA A 135 13.05 13.33 4.01
C ALA A 135 12.54 14.76 3.78
N ALA A 136 12.96 15.77 4.57
CA ALA A 136 12.51 17.15 4.37
C ALA A 136 12.74 17.68 2.94
N GLY A 137 13.81 17.23 2.28
CA GLY A 137 14.17 17.58 0.89
C GLY A 137 13.72 16.56 -0.17
N ASP A 138 12.99 15.52 0.22
CA ASP A 138 12.51 14.51 -0.72
C ASP A 138 11.29 15.00 -1.51
N GLN A 139 10.93 14.22 -2.54
CA GLN A 139 9.79 14.52 -3.39
C GLN A 139 8.49 14.38 -2.59
N PRO A 140 7.69 15.44 -2.51
CA PRO A 140 6.44 15.43 -1.75
C PRO A 140 5.36 14.58 -2.43
N SER A 141 4.64 13.86 -1.59
CA SER A 141 3.37 13.21 -1.88
C SER A 141 2.44 13.43 -0.68
N PHE A 142 1.28 12.76 -0.67
CA PHE A 142 0.41 12.65 0.48
C PHE A 142 0.44 11.25 1.10
N TYR A 143 -0.13 11.13 2.29
CA TYR A 143 -0.38 9.89 3.03
C TYR A 143 -1.84 9.85 3.47
N LYS A 144 -2.52 8.70 3.29
CA LYS A 144 -3.92 8.51 3.70
C LYS A 144 -4.21 7.27 4.58
N ASP A 145 -3.23 6.82 5.37
CA ASP A 145 -3.31 5.57 6.14
C ASP A 145 -3.68 4.36 5.28
N CYS A 146 -2.79 4.03 4.33
CA CYS A 146 -2.92 2.92 3.39
C CYS A 146 -2.78 1.53 4.04
N ASN A 147 -3.79 1.11 4.81
CA ASN A 147 -3.91 -0.25 5.34
C ASN A 147 -4.94 -1.08 4.53
N PRO A 148 -4.89 -2.43 4.55
CA PRO A 148 -5.74 -3.28 3.68
C PRO A 148 -7.24 -3.10 3.88
N ARG A 149 -7.69 -2.80 5.11
CA ARG A 149 -9.11 -2.55 5.41
C ARG A 149 -9.60 -1.22 4.82
N ASN A 150 -8.70 -0.30 4.50
CA ASN A 150 -9.01 0.98 3.88
C ASN A 150 -9.08 0.90 2.34
N PHE A 151 -9.04 -0.30 1.78
CA PHE A 151 -9.32 -0.59 0.37
C PHE A 151 -10.47 -1.58 0.29
N LEU A 152 -11.43 -1.32 -0.60
CA LEU A 152 -12.42 -2.30 -1.03
C LEU A 152 -12.15 -2.69 -2.47
N ILE A 153 -11.93 -3.97 -2.72
CA ILE A 153 -11.87 -4.55 -4.05
C ILE A 153 -13.31 -4.81 -4.50
N ALA A 154 -13.74 -4.04 -5.49
CA ALA A 154 -15.11 -4.02 -5.98
C ALA A 154 -15.09 -4.08 -7.52
N HIS A 155 -15.22 -5.29 -8.06
CA HIS A 155 -15.08 -5.56 -9.50
C HIS A 155 -16.11 -4.85 -10.38
N GLU A 156 -17.22 -4.39 -9.79
CA GLU A 156 -18.26 -3.62 -10.47
C GLU A 156 -17.88 -2.14 -10.66
N THR A 157 -16.83 -1.66 -9.99
CA THR A 157 -16.33 -0.29 -10.14
C THR A 157 -15.33 -0.18 -11.29
N PRO A 158 -15.30 0.93 -12.05
CA PRO A 158 -14.37 1.09 -13.17
C PRO A 158 -12.88 0.95 -12.80
N THR A 159 -12.52 1.30 -11.57
CA THR A 159 -11.14 1.19 -11.04
C THR A 159 -10.84 -0.18 -10.42
N GLY A 160 -11.86 -1.03 -10.24
CA GLY A 160 -11.78 -2.29 -9.51
C GLY A 160 -11.49 -2.14 -8.01
N CYS A 161 -11.38 -0.90 -7.50
CA CYS A 161 -11.00 -0.61 -6.13
C CYS A 161 -11.55 0.74 -5.68
N VAL A 162 -11.99 0.81 -4.41
CA VAL A 162 -12.42 2.02 -3.72
C VAL A 162 -11.60 2.25 -2.46
N LEU A 163 -11.10 3.47 -2.27
CA LEU A 163 -10.35 3.91 -1.11
C LEU A 163 -11.30 4.43 -0.04
N LEU A 164 -11.15 3.88 1.16
CA LEU A 164 -11.88 4.28 2.35
C LEU A 164 -10.99 5.06 3.30
N ASP A 165 -11.63 5.64 4.31
CA ASP A 165 -11.02 6.26 5.49
C ASP A 165 -9.88 7.24 5.15
N PHE A 166 -10.30 8.45 4.82
CA PHE A 166 -9.45 9.60 4.48
C PHE A 166 -9.53 10.67 5.59
N ASP A 167 -9.80 10.26 6.83
CA ASP A 167 -9.91 11.19 7.97
C ASP A 167 -8.57 11.85 8.29
N VAL A 168 -7.47 11.14 8.03
CA VAL A 168 -6.10 11.60 8.22
C VAL A 168 -5.43 11.72 6.86
N LEU A 169 -5.07 12.95 6.53
CA LEU A 169 -4.26 13.29 5.36
C LEU A 169 -3.05 14.08 5.86
N THR A 170 -1.85 13.69 5.45
CA THR A 170 -0.62 14.47 5.70
C THR A 170 0.25 14.47 4.46
N LEU A 171 1.20 15.39 4.38
CA LEU A 171 2.32 15.21 3.45
C LEU A 171 3.14 13.97 3.84
N ALA A 172 3.78 13.36 2.86
CA ALA A 172 4.70 12.25 3.04
C ALA A 172 5.65 12.10 1.85
N PRO A 173 6.83 11.47 2.02
CA PRO A 173 7.69 11.15 0.89
C PRO A 173 7.05 10.09 -0.02
N ALA A 174 7.42 10.11 -1.30
CA ALA A 174 7.04 9.04 -2.23
C ALA A 174 7.39 7.64 -1.67
N GLY A 175 6.48 6.68 -1.87
CA GLY A 175 6.63 5.31 -1.39
C GLY A 175 6.24 5.07 0.07
N TYR A 176 5.96 6.12 0.86
CA TYR A 176 5.56 5.97 2.27
C TYR A 176 4.24 5.20 2.42
N ASP A 177 3.21 5.55 1.63
CA ASP A 177 1.92 4.83 1.62
C ASP A 177 2.05 3.38 1.12
N LEU A 178 2.91 3.11 0.13
CA LEU A 178 3.19 1.74 -0.33
C LEU A 178 3.85 0.92 0.78
N ALA A 179 4.81 1.50 1.51
CA ALA A 179 5.44 0.85 2.64
C ALA A 179 4.43 0.52 3.76
N LYS A 180 3.50 1.46 4.06
CA LYS A 180 2.40 1.19 5.01
C LYS A 180 1.59 -0.02 4.58
N LEU A 181 1.22 -0.10 3.30
CA LEU A 181 0.40 -1.19 2.77
C LEU A 181 1.13 -2.53 2.86
N ILE A 182 2.40 -2.59 2.46
CA ILE A 182 3.23 -3.81 2.56
C ILE A 182 3.30 -4.29 4.01
N VAL A 183 3.66 -3.39 4.95
CA VAL A 183 3.77 -3.74 6.37
C VAL A 183 2.45 -4.24 6.93
N THR A 184 1.35 -3.55 6.63
CA THR A 184 0.04 -3.91 7.20
C THR A 184 -0.58 -5.13 6.53
N LEU A 185 -0.31 -5.42 5.25
CA LEU A 185 -0.61 -6.72 4.65
C LEU A 185 0.15 -7.83 5.36
N THR A 186 1.47 -7.67 5.55
CA THR A 186 2.29 -8.66 6.27
C THR A 186 1.79 -8.90 7.68
N MET A 187 1.52 -7.83 8.43
CA MET A 187 1.03 -7.93 9.81
C MET A 187 -0.37 -8.55 9.90
N THR A 188 -1.19 -8.48 8.85
CA THR A 188 -2.56 -9.03 8.82
C THR A 188 -2.60 -10.48 8.33
N HIS A 189 -1.88 -10.79 7.24
CA HIS A 189 -1.99 -12.05 6.50
C HIS A 189 -0.76 -12.97 6.62
N GLY A 190 0.32 -12.50 7.26
CA GLY A 190 1.59 -13.22 7.36
C GLY A 190 2.63 -12.75 6.34
N PRO A 191 3.84 -13.32 6.37
CA PRO A 191 4.96 -12.87 5.55
C PRO A 191 4.64 -12.77 4.05
N LEU A 192 5.04 -11.65 3.43
CA LEU A 192 5.01 -11.47 1.99
C LEU A 192 6.36 -11.87 1.36
N PRO A 193 6.37 -12.57 0.21
CA PRO A 193 7.60 -12.84 -0.52
C PRO A 193 8.29 -11.53 -0.95
N THR A 194 9.61 -11.46 -0.82
CA THR A 194 10.43 -10.32 -1.26
C THR A 194 10.16 -9.95 -2.72
N SER A 195 10.03 -10.96 -3.60
CA SER A 195 9.71 -10.76 -5.02
C SER A 195 8.37 -10.04 -5.22
N THR A 196 7.38 -10.29 -4.37
CA THR A 196 6.06 -9.65 -4.45
C THR A 196 6.15 -8.17 -4.08
N ALA A 197 6.86 -7.84 -3.00
CA ALA A 197 7.10 -6.44 -2.62
C ALA A 197 7.98 -5.69 -3.64
N GLN A 198 8.97 -6.35 -4.24
CA GLN A 198 9.78 -5.78 -5.33
C GLN A 198 8.95 -5.52 -6.60
N ALA A 199 8.11 -6.48 -6.99
CA ALA A 199 7.20 -6.29 -8.13
C ALA A 199 6.21 -5.14 -7.89
N ALA A 200 5.69 -5.02 -6.66
CA ALA A 200 4.85 -3.90 -6.26
C ALA A 200 5.59 -2.55 -6.36
N LEU A 201 6.83 -2.47 -5.85
CA LEU A 201 7.66 -1.28 -5.98
C LEU A 201 7.93 -0.90 -7.44
N THR A 202 8.25 -1.88 -8.29
CA THR A 202 8.42 -1.66 -9.74
C THR A 202 7.15 -1.08 -10.35
N THR A 203 5.99 -1.69 -10.08
CA THR A 203 4.68 -1.25 -10.59
C THR A 203 4.33 0.17 -10.12
N TYR A 204 4.56 0.44 -8.84
CA TYR A 204 4.39 1.78 -8.26
C TYR A 204 5.30 2.79 -8.94
N ASN A 205 6.60 2.49 -9.11
CA ASN A 205 7.56 3.40 -9.73
C ASN A 205 7.22 3.67 -11.19
N THR A 206 6.83 2.66 -11.97
CA THR A 206 6.38 2.82 -13.36
C THR A 206 5.21 3.81 -13.45
N SER A 207 4.26 3.71 -12.52
CA SER A 207 3.09 4.62 -12.48
C SER A 207 3.44 6.00 -11.93
N LEU A 208 4.31 6.07 -10.93
CA LEU A 208 4.77 7.30 -10.31
C LEU A 208 5.51 8.19 -11.30
N THR A 209 6.37 7.62 -12.13
CA THR A 209 7.18 8.39 -13.09
C THR A 209 6.53 8.48 -14.48
N ALA A 210 5.32 7.93 -14.64
CA ALA A 210 4.58 8.05 -15.88
C ALA A 210 4.36 9.54 -16.21
N LYS A 211 4.73 9.94 -17.42
CA LYS A 211 4.43 11.27 -18.01
C LYS A 211 5.12 12.47 -17.36
N THR A 212 6.06 12.29 -16.43
CA THR A 212 6.87 13.39 -15.86
C THR A 212 8.32 12.98 -15.63
N THR A 213 9.24 13.88 -15.94
CA THR A 213 10.68 13.70 -15.72
C THR A 213 11.16 14.15 -14.35
N ASP A 214 10.32 14.90 -13.62
CA ASP A 214 10.70 15.51 -12.35
C ASP A 214 10.59 14.52 -11.18
N LEU A 215 9.77 13.48 -11.34
CA LEU A 215 9.63 12.42 -10.36
C LEU A 215 10.72 11.35 -10.54
N ARG A 216 11.39 11.01 -9.44
CA ARG A 216 12.41 9.96 -9.36
C ARG A 216 11.81 8.71 -8.72
N PRO A 217 12.18 7.50 -9.20
CA PRO A 217 11.71 6.25 -8.61
C PRO A 217 12.19 6.11 -7.16
N VAL A 218 11.35 5.48 -6.34
CA VAL A 218 11.69 5.13 -4.96
C VAL A 218 12.62 3.91 -4.96
N LEU A 219 13.75 4.03 -4.27
CA LEU A 219 14.70 2.94 -4.13
C LEU A 219 14.22 1.91 -3.12
N TRP A 220 14.62 0.64 -3.30
CA TRP A 220 14.27 -0.45 -2.39
C TRP A 220 14.65 -0.15 -0.94
N ASN A 221 15.88 0.35 -0.69
CA ASN A 221 16.34 0.67 0.66
C ASN A 221 15.52 1.80 1.30
N THR A 222 15.08 2.79 0.51
CA THR A 222 14.19 3.85 0.98
C THR A 222 12.82 3.29 1.35
N LEU A 223 12.24 2.42 0.51
CA LEU A 223 10.98 1.75 0.81
C LEU A 223 11.07 0.92 2.10
N MET A 224 12.14 0.14 2.29
CA MET A 224 12.32 -0.67 3.49
C MET A 224 12.52 0.18 4.74
N THR A 225 13.21 1.32 4.62
CA THR A 225 13.29 2.29 5.73
C THR A 225 11.89 2.79 6.12
N TRP A 226 11.03 3.10 5.16
CA TRP A 226 9.63 3.47 5.45
C TRP A 226 8.82 2.31 6.03
N ALA A 227 9.08 1.07 5.61
CA ALA A 227 8.42 -0.10 6.15
C ALA A 227 8.78 -0.30 7.63
N ASP A 228 10.05 -0.15 7.98
CA ASP A 228 10.54 -0.24 9.36
C ASP A 228 9.94 0.83 10.27
N ILE A 229 9.83 2.08 9.78
CA ILE A 229 9.13 3.15 10.50
C ILE A 229 7.64 2.81 10.68
N HIS A 230 7.00 2.27 9.65
CA HIS A 230 5.60 1.85 9.74
C HIS A 230 5.37 0.68 10.67
N HIS A 231 6.34 -0.22 10.83
CA HIS A 231 6.27 -1.25 11.87
C HIS A 231 6.19 -0.60 13.25
N ILE A 232 7.09 0.34 13.58
CA ILE A 232 7.05 1.07 14.86
C ILE A 232 5.68 1.73 15.08
N LEU A 233 5.16 2.40 14.04
CA LEU A 233 3.86 3.09 14.10
C LEU A 233 2.64 2.14 14.20
N THR A 234 2.77 0.89 13.76
CA THR A 234 1.66 -0.07 13.68
C THR A 234 1.69 -1.10 14.81
N SER A 235 2.85 -1.35 15.41
CA SER A 235 3.06 -2.29 16.51
C SER A 235 2.11 -2.14 17.71
N PRO A 236 1.70 -0.92 18.13
CA PRO A 236 0.71 -0.76 19.21
C PRO A 236 -0.64 -1.42 18.94
N TYR A 237 -0.92 -1.77 17.69
CA TYR A 237 -2.15 -2.43 17.25
C TYR A 237 -1.99 -3.96 17.10
N LEU A 238 -0.83 -4.54 17.41
CA LEU A 238 -0.66 -5.99 17.37
C LEU A 238 -1.67 -6.69 18.31
N GLY A 239 -2.34 -7.73 17.82
CA GLY A 239 -3.45 -8.40 18.50
C GLY A 239 -4.80 -7.66 18.39
N ARG A 240 -4.87 -6.54 17.64
CA ARG A 240 -6.08 -5.76 17.38
C ARG A 240 -6.27 -5.56 15.88
N ASN A 241 -7.50 -5.29 15.46
CA ASN A 241 -7.82 -4.89 14.07
C ASN A 241 -7.31 -5.84 12.97
N GLY A 242 -7.16 -7.13 13.28
CA GLY A 242 -6.67 -8.15 12.36
C GLY A 242 -5.14 -8.32 12.32
N TYR A 243 -4.35 -7.46 12.98
CA TYR A 243 -2.90 -7.61 13.00
C TYR A 243 -2.48 -8.74 13.94
N ARG A 244 -1.90 -9.80 13.37
CA ARG A 244 -1.54 -11.05 14.07
C ARG A 244 -0.05 -11.40 13.94
N HIS A 245 0.65 -10.79 12.99
CA HIS A 245 2.04 -11.10 12.69
C HIS A 245 2.93 -9.88 12.95
N LEU A 246 4.17 -10.13 13.33
CA LEU A 246 5.20 -9.09 13.37
C LEU A 246 5.71 -8.82 11.96
N TRP A 247 6.15 -7.59 11.73
CA TRP A 247 7.00 -7.28 10.58
C TRP A 247 8.41 -7.78 10.89
N SER A 248 8.94 -8.65 10.04
CA SER A 248 10.30 -9.16 10.13
C SER A 248 11.10 -8.87 8.85
N GLY A 249 10.69 -7.85 8.09
CA GLY A 249 11.11 -7.68 6.70
C GLY A 249 10.29 -8.56 5.74
N THR A 250 10.73 -8.59 4.48
CA THR A 250 10.21 -9.54 3.48
C THR A 250 11.00 -10.84 3.53
N THR A 251 10.31 -11.97 3.31
CA THR A 251 10.98 -13.28 3.27
C THR A 251 11.43 -13.59 1.86
N THR A 252 12.68 -14.00 1.68
CA THR A 252 13.08 -14.71 0.46
C THR A 252 12.29 -16.02 0.45
N PRO A 253 11.57 -16.37 -0.63
CA PRO A 253 11.00 -17.71 -0.72
C PRO A 253 12.14 -18.72 -0.58
N GLU A 254 11.99 -19.74 0.27
CA GLU A 254 12.89 -20.89 0.18
C GLU A 254 12.81 -21.41 -1.26
N PRO A 255 13.95 -21.79 -1.88
CA PRO A 255 13.86 -22.53 -3.13
C PRO A 255 13.01 -23.75 -2.86
N GLU A 256 11.85 -23.78 -3.52
CA GLU A 256 10.97 -24.95 -3.59
C GLU A 256 11.89 -26.14 -3.89
N GLN A 257 11.98 -27.07 -2.93
CA GLN A 257 12.75 -28.28 -3.12
C GLN A 257 12.19 -28.93 -4.39
N LEU A 258 12.93 -28.80 -5.50
CA LEU A 258 12.69 -29.55 -6.71
C LEU A 258 12.78 -31.02 -6.31
N SER A 259 11.63 -31.59 -6.00
CA SER A 259 11.47 -33.03 -5.91
C SER A 259 11.90 -33.58 -7.28
N PRO A 260 12.83 -34.53 -7.35
CA PRO A 260 13.26 -35.06 -8.62
C PRO A 260 12.06 -35.74 -9.27
N PHE A 261 11.65 -35.20 -10.43
CA PHE A 261 10.80 -35.88 -11.38
C PHE A 261 11.32 -37.31 -11.58
N HIS A 262 10.55 -38.30 -11.14
CA HIS A 262 10.66 -39.67 -11.62
C HIS A 262 10.05 -39.72 -13.02
N PRO A 263 10.80 -40.00 -14.10
CA PRO A 263 10.18 -40.37 -15.35
C PRO A 263 9.67 -41.81 -15.23
N SER A 264 8.38 -41.96 -14.94
CA SER A 264 7.65 -43.17 -15.31
C SER A 264 7.39 -43.10 -16.81
N GLY A 265 8.30 -43.67 -17.59
CA GLY A 265 8.11 -43.92 -19.01
C GLY A 265 7.71 -45.37 -19.24
N LEU A 266 6.42 -45.58 -19.52
CA LEU A 266 5.94 -46.76 -20.24
C LEU A 266 6.77 -46.97 -21.51
N VAL A 267 7.24 -48.19 -21.76
CA VAL A 267 7.45 -48.70 -23.12
C VAL A 267 6.73 -50.04 -23.23
N MET A 268 5.92 -50.11 -24.27
CA MET A 268 5.03 -51.19 -24.67
C MET A 268 5.78 -52.44 -25.12
N GLU A 269 5.14 -53.59 -24.91
CA GLU A 269 5.48 -54.89 -25.48
C GLU A 269 5.46 -54.90 -27.03
N GLY A 270 6.21 -55.85 -27.60
CA GLY A 270 6.14 -56.24 -29.01
C GLY A 270 7.23 -57.24 -29.38
N GLU A 271 6.90 -58.53 -29.28
CA GLU A 271 7.68 -59.68 -29.78
C GLU A 271 7.71 -59.77 -31.32
N ASP A 272 8.71 -60.53 -31.82
CA ASP A 272 8.91 -61.19 -33.13
C ASP A 272 10.32 -60.85 -33.65
N GLY A 273 11.24 -61.73 -34.04
CA GLY A 273 11.26 -63.16 -34.33
C GLY A 273 12.38 -63.40 -35.36
N LEU A 274 13.30 -64.34 -35.06
CA LEU A 274 14.14 -65.14 -35.99
C LEU A 274 14.96 -64.51 -37.14
N HIS A 275 16.30 -64.69 -37.06
CA HIS A 275 17.26 -65.23 -38.08
C HIS A 275 18.69 -64.76 -37.71
N ASP A 276 19.58 -65.61 -37.19
CA ASP A 276 20.44 -66.62 -37.85
C ASP A 276 21.58 -66.05 -38.74
N GLY A 277 22.79 -66.56 -38.52
CA GLY A 277 23.84 -66.70 -39.54
C GLY A 277 24.87 -65.58 -39.75
N GLY A 278 26.03 -65.70 -39.08
CA GLY A 278 27.30 -66.01 -39.76
C GLY A 278 28.02 -65.00 -40.70
N ALA A 279 29.29 -64.77 -40.35
CA ALA A 279 30.49 -64.76 -41.21
C ALA A 279 30.96 -63.48 -41.95
N ALA A 280 32.18 -63.07 -41.53
CA ALA A 280 33.41 -62.92 -42.31
C ALA A 280 33.79 -61.61 -43.05
N ALA A 281 34.99 -61.16 -42.64
CA ALA A 281 36.14 -60.68 -43.43
C ALA A 281 36.15 -59.27 -44.04
N GLY A 282 37.27 -58.57 -43.77
CA GLY A 282 37.69 -57.30 -44.35
C GLY A 282 38.71 -56.59 -43.47
#